data_AF-A0A891LVN0-F1
#
_entry.id   AF-A0A891LVN0-F1
#
_cell.length_a   1.000
_cell.length_b   1.000
_cell.length_c   1.000
_cell.angle_alpha   90.00
_cell.angle_beta   90.00
_cell.angle_gamma   90.00
#
_symmetry.space_group_name_H-M   'P 1'
#
loop_
_entity.id
_entity.type
_entity.pdbx_description
1 polymer ?
#
loop_
_entity_poly.entity_id
_entity_poly.type
_entity_poly.pdbx_seq_one_letter_code
_entity_poly.pdbx_strand_id
1 'polypeptide(L)'
;MTSITTSKEKESAKDSSIMVESTFWLYFRLGRMNVWPAGTILFFWSNMWGTILSAYTHRLQPKQIAIQAVIYLVASTFRHVAACVWNDICDRDFDRQVERTKNRPIASGKVSVPNAILFTLINGFIYILILSFCGDAAVKIGLLGLFTFEAIYPLAKRFSNWPQAYLGVDIAWGLPIAWAVNNESMNWHLVTVLVLGST
;
A
#
# COMPACT_ATOMS: atom_id res chain seq x y z
N MET A 1 -31.49 49.24 3.52
CA MET A 1 -31.44 47.77 3.33
C MET A 1 -30.07 47.35 2.76
N THR A 2 -28.97 47.85 3.30
CA THR A 2 -27.63 47.71 2.67
C THR A 2 -26.55 47.20 3.63
N SER A 3 -26.90 46.89 4.89
CA SER A 3 -25.93 46.43 5.90
C SER A 3 -26.08 44.96 6.33
N ILE A 4 -27.06 44.22 5.79
CA ILE A 4 -27.30 42.80 6.14
C ILE A 4 -26.67 41.86 5.10
N THR A 5 -26.48 42.30 3.86
CA THR A 5 -25.82 41.50 2.80
C THR A 5 -24.32 41.33 3.06
N THR A 6 -23.66 42.34 3.63
CA THR A 6 -22.22 42.31 3.91
C THR A 6 -21.82 41.40 5.07
N SER A 7 -22.71 41.06 6.00
CA SER A 7 -22.41 40.12 7.09
C SER A 7 -22.53 38.66 6.65
N LYS A 8 -23.58 38.31 5.87
CA LYS A 8 -23.75 36.96 5.29
C LYS A 8 -22.69 36.62 4.26
N GLU A 9 -22.25 37.57 3.44
CA GLU A 9 -21.13 37.36 2.51
C GLU A 9 -19.80 37.23 3.24
N LYS A 10 -19.60 37.93 4.37
CA LYS A 10 -18.41 37.76 5.21
C LYS A 10 -18.42 36.45 6.01
N GLU A 11 -19.57 35.96 6.46
CA GLU A 11 -19.70 34.63 7.10
C GLU A 11 -19.50 33.50 6.08
N SER A 12 -20.10 33.60 4.90
CA SER A 12 -19.90 32.63 3.81
C SER A 12 -18.46 32.63 3.28
N ALA A 13 -17.81 33.80 3.19
CA ALA A 13 -16.41 33.89 2.84
C ALA A 13 -15.48 33.36 3.94
N LYS A 14 -15.87 33.46 5.22
CA LYS A 14 -15.12 32.95 6.37
C LYS A 14 -15.22 31.42 6.50
N ASP A 15 -16.37 30.83 6.17
CA ASP A 15 -16.51 29.36 6.10
C ASP A 15 -15.76 28.74 4.91
N SER A 16 -15.56 29.50 3.83
CA SER A 16 -14.72 29.09 2.70
C SER A 16 -13.21 29.36 2.91
N SER A 17 -12.86 30.07 3.98
CA SER A 17 -11.46 30.37 4.32
C SER A 17 -10.79 29.17 4.97
N ILE A 18 -10.40 28.22 4.11
CA ILE A 18 -9.38 27.20 4.36
C ILE A 18 -9.67 26.38 5.63
N MET A 19 -10.47 25.33 5.49
CA MET A 19 -10.31 24.16 6.34
C MET A 19 -8.91 23.62 6.10
N VAL A 20 -7.93 24.15 6.85
CA VAL A 20 -6.56 23.65 6.87
C VAL A 20 -6.67 22.22 7.36
N GLU A 21 -6.68 21.30 6.41
CA GLU A 21 -6.71 19.88 6.66
C GLU A 21 -5.57 19.56 7.64
N SER A 22 -5.88 18.96 8.79
CA SER A 22 -4.86 18.72 9.80
C SER A 22 -3.72 17.89 9.21
N THR A 23 -2.47 18.18 9.57
CA THR A 23 -1.30 17.48 9.04
C THR A 23 -1.47 15.96 9.17
N PHE A 24 -1.98 15.51 10.32
CA PHE A 24 -2.31 14.10 10.55
C PHE A 24 -3.28 13.55 9.50
N TRP A 25 -4.42 14.22 9.29
CA TRP A 25 -5.43 13.77 8.33
C TRP A 25 -4.90 13.76 6.89
N LEU A 26 -4.03 14.70 6.55
CA LEU A 26 -3.39 14.77 5.25
C LEU A 26 -2.51 13.54 4.95
N TYR A 27 -1.67 13.12 5.91
CA TYR A 27 -0.87 11.89 5.77
C TYR A 27 -1.74 10.63 5.85
N PHE A 28 -2.80 10.65 6.65
CA PHE A 28 -3.76 9.55 6.73
C PHE A 28 -4.45 9.32 5.39
N ARG A 29 -4.87 10.39 4.71
CA ARG A 29 -5.43 10.34 3.35
C ARG A 29 -4.38 9.98 2.30
N LEU A 30 -3.15 10.46 2.45
CA LEU A 30 -2.04 10.14 1.53
C LEU A 30 -1.77 8.63 1.49
N GLY A 31 -1.75 7.98 2.67
CA GLY A 31 -1.65 6.53 2.79
C GLY A 31 -2.93 5.76 2.46
N ARG A 32 -4.00 6.44 2.01
CA ARG A 32 -5.35 5.88 1.79
C ARG A 32 -5.94 5.17 3.01
N MET A 33 -5.52 5.56 4.22
CA MET A 33 -6.02 4.97 5.46
C MET A 33 -7.47 5.37 5.77
N ASN A 34 -7.97 6.43 5.12
CA ASN A 34 -9.37 6.84 5.20
C ASN A 34 -10.36 5.84 4.57
N VAL A 35 -9.89 4.90 3.75
CA VAL A 35 -10.70 3.81 3.19
C VAL A 35 -10.32 2.45 3.78
N TRP A 36 -9.54 2.41 4.86
CA TRP A 36 -9.16 1.16 5.50
C TRP A 36 -10.41 0.33 5.88
N PRO A 37 -10.44 -0.99 5.61
CA PRO A 37 -9.33 -1.85 5.17
C PRO A 37 -9.21 -2.04 3.64
N ALA A 38 -9.86 -1.21 2.81
CA ALA A 38 -9.79 -1.33 1.36
C ALA A 38 -8.33 -1.19 0.87
N GLY A 39 -7.89 -2.12 0.02
CA GLY A 39 -6.49 -2.24 -0.44
C GLY A 39 -5.62 -3.08 0.50
N THR A 40 -5.55 -2.74 1.79
CA THR A 40 -4.81 -3.53 2.79
C THR A 40 -5.26 -4.99 2.82
N ILE A 41 -6.57 -5.23 2.70
CA ILE A 41 -7.14 -6.58 2.72
C ILE A 41 -6.60 -7.45 1.57
N LEU A 42 -6.28 -6.85 0.42
CA LEU A 42 -5.78 -7.59 -0.75
C LEU A 42 -4.39 -8.17 -0.49
N PHE A 43 -3.49 -7.35 0.03
CA PHE A 43 -2.16 -7.79 0.47
C PHE A 43 -2.27 -8.80 1.62
N PHE A 44 -3.16 -8.54 2.59
CA PHE A 44 -3.37 -9.44 3.72
C PHE A 44 -3.81 -10.84 3.26
N TRP A 45 -4.80 -10.93 2.39
CA TRP A 45 -5.35 -12.22 1.95
C TRP A 45 -4.36 -13.01 1.10
N SER A 46 -3.56 -12.32 0.29
CA SER A 46 -2.44 -12.94 -0.42
C SER A 46 -1.46 -13.66 0.52
N ASN A 47 -1.05 -13.00 1.61
CA ASN A 47 -0.20 -13.63 2.63
C ASN A 47 -0.93 -14.79 3.34
N MET A 48 -2.21 -14.63 3.66
CA MET A 48 -2.99 -15.68 4.32
C MET A 48 -3.11 -16.95 3.49
N TRP A 49 -3.26 -16.86 2.16
CA TRP A 49 -3.26 -18.03 1.29
C TRP A 49 -1.93 -18.79 1.36
N GLY A 50 -0.80 -18.08 1.41
CA GLY A 50 0.52 -18.70 1.58
C GLY A 50 0.68 -19.41 2.93
N THR A 51 0.14 -18.83 4.00
CA THR A 51 0.12 -19.47 5.33
C THR A 51 -0.80 -20.67 5.39
N ILE A 52 -1.99 -20.61 4.79
CA ILE A 52 -2.91 -21.76 4.75
C ILE A 52 -2.28 -22.91 3.98
N LEU A 53 -1.61 -22.63 2.87
CA LEU A 53 -0.89 -23.65 2.10
C LEU A 53 0.26 -24.26 2.93
N SER A 54 0.99 -23.43 3.67
CA SER A 54 2.03 -23.90 4.60
C SER A 54 1.45 -24.70 5.77
N ALA A 55 0.23 -24.35 6.22
CA ALA A 55 -0.50 -25.08 7.25
C ALA A 55 -0.90 -26.48 6.77
N TYR A 56 -1.24 -26.62 5.49
CA TYR A 56 -1.52 -27.93 4.90
C TYR A 56 -0.28 -28.83 4.85
N THR A 57 0.90 -28.28 4.53
CA THR A 57 2.13 -29.07 4.43
C THR A 57 2.77 -29.39 5.78
N HIS A 58 2.81 -28.42 6.70
CA HIS A 58 3.50 -28.55 8.00
C HIS A 58 2.58 -28.77 9.20
N ARG A 59 1.26 -28.84 8.98
CA ARG A 59 0.25 -28.96 10.05
C ARG A 59 0.41 -27.89 11.13
N LEU A 60 0.51 -26.63 10.69
CA LEU A 60 0.68 -25.48 11.58
C LEU A 60 -0.43 -25.43 12.63
N GLN A 61 -0.07 -25.13 13.87
CA GLN A 61 -1.03 -25.01 14.96
C GLN A 61 -1.96 -23.80 14.72
N PRO A 62 -3.26 -23.88 15.08
CA PRO A 62 -4.18 -22.75 14.91
C PRO A 62 -3.70 -21.45 15.58
N LYS A 63 -3.01 -21.57 16.72
CA LYS A 63 -2.40 -20.43 17.43
C LYS A 63 -1.34 -19.73 16.57
N GLN A 64 -0.50 -20.48 15.85
CA GLN A 64 0.53 -19.92 14.99
C GLN A 64 -0.09 -19.21 13.79
N ILE A 65 -1.13 -19.79 13.18
CA ILE A 65 -1.88 -19.15 12.08
C ILE A 65 -2.51 -17.84 12.56
N ALA A 66 -3.10 -17.81 13.76
CA ALA A 66 -3.67 -16.59 14.33
C ALA A 66 -2.63 -15.49 14.57
N ILE A 67 -1.45 -15.84 15.10
CA ILE A 67 -0.33 -14.90 15.28
C ILE A 67 0.13 -14.35 13.93
N GLN A 68 0.33 -15.23 12.94
CA GLN A 68 0.74 -14.83 11.59
C GLN A 68 -0.32 -13.92 10.92
N ALA A 69 -1.61 -14.18 11.11
CA ALA A 69 -2.67 -13.34 10.58
C ALA A 69 -2.59 -11.90 11.13
N VAL A 70 -2.37 -11.74 12.43
CA VAL A 70 -2.20 -10.39 13.02
C VAL A 70 -0.96 -9.70 12.46
N ILE A 71 0.17 -10.41 12.38
CA ILE A 71 1.42 -9.88 11.81
C ILE A 71 1.20 -9.42 10.36
N TYR A 72 0.56 -10.25 9.53
CA TYR A 72 0.33 -9.89 8.13
C TYR A 72 -0.67 -8.77 7.95
N LEU A 73 -1.68 -8.63 8.82
CA LEU A 73 -2.59 -7.51 8.75
C LEU A 73 -1.85 -6.17 8.99
N VAL A 74 -0.97 -6.15 9.99
CA VAL A 74 -0.14 -4.99 10.30
C VAL A 74 0.87 -4.73 9.17
N ALA A 75 1.62 -5.75 8.75
CA ALA A 75 2.60 -5.65 7.67
C ALA A 75 1.96 -5.17 6.36
N SER A 76 0.81 -5.73 6.00
CA SER A 76 0.05 -5.36 4.79
C SER A 76 -0.44 -3.92 4.85
N THR A 77 -0.74 -3.39 6.03
CA THR A 77 -1.13 -1.99 6.19
C THR A 77 0.03 -1.06 5.83
N PHE A 78 1.22 -1.31 6.39
CA PHE A 78 2.41 -0.50 6.10
C PHE A 78 2.84 -0.61 4.64
N ARG A 79 2.82 -1.82 4.07
CA ARG A 79 3.10 -2.02 2.65
C ARG A 79 2.10 -1.28 1.75
N HIS A 80 0.80 -1.43 2.01
CA HIS A 80 -0.24 -0.75 1.23
C HIS A 80 -0.07 0.78 1.28
N VAL A 81 0.21 1.35 2.46
CA VAL A 81 0.49 2.78 2.60
C VAL A 81 1.68 3.19 1.73
N ALA A 82 2.81 2.48 1.83
CA ALA A 82 4.01 2.78 1.04
C ALA A 82 3.73 2.71 -0.47
N ALA A 83 3.09 1.65 -0.96
CA ALA A 83 2.73 1.46 -2.36
C ALA A 83 1.88 2.62 -2.88
N CYS A 84 0.92 3.06 -2.08
CA CYS A 84 -0.01 4.12 -2.41
C CYS A 84 0.65 5.50 -2.47
N VAL A 85 1.55 5.80 -1.55
CA VAL A 85 2.32 7.05 -1.57
C VAL A 85 3.31 7.05 -2.73
N TRP A 86 4.00 5.93 -2.97
CA TRP A 86 4.90 5.76 -4.11
C TRP A 86 4.19 5.99 -5.45
N ASN A 87 3.01 5.40 -5.62
CA ASN A 87 2.16 5.62 -6.79
C ASN A 87 1.83 7.11 -6.98
N ASP A 88 1.40 7.80 -5.93
CA ASP A 88 1.04 9.22 -5.99
C ASP A 88 2.26 10.12 -6.27
N ILE A 89 3.47 9.74 -5.82
CA ILE A 89 4.73 10.43 -6.17
C ILE A 89 4.99 10.33 -7.67
N CYS A 90 4.94 9.11 -8.21
CA CYS A 90 5.22 8.85 -9.62
C CYS A 90 4.15 9.43 -10.56
N ASP A 91 2.90 9.46 -10.12
CA ASP A 91 1.76 9.91 -10.93
C ASP A 91 1.46 11.41 -10.76
N ARG A 92 2.20 12.15 -9.91
CA ARG A 92 1.83 13.53 -9.49
C ARG A 92 1.48 14.47 -10.65
N ASP A 93 2.25 14.44 -11.74
CA ASP A 93 2.14 15.39 -12.84
C ASP A 93 0.95 15.05 -13.75
N PHE A 94 0.61 13.77 -13.85
CA PHE A 94 -0.61 13.29 -14.51
C PHE A 94 -1.85 13.51 -13.64
N ASP A 95 -1.73 13.21 -12.34
CA ASP A 95 -2.81 13.35 -11.39
C ASP A 95 -3.33 14.79 -11.32
N ARG A 96 -2.45 15.79 -11.49
CA ARG A 96 -2.79 17.23 -11.59
C ARG A 96 -3.71 17.57 -12.76
N GLN A 97 -3.66 16.80 -13.84
CA GLN A 97 -4.40 17.06 -15.09
C GLN A 97 -5.77 16.35 -15.11
N VAL A 98 -6.05 15.50 -14.12
CA VAL A 98 -7.26 14.66 -14.09
C VAL A 98 -8.19 15.09 -12.96
N GLU A 99 -9.44 15.41 -13.30
CA GLU A 99 -10.45 15.98 -12.38
C GLU A 99 -10.60 15.17 -11.08
N ARG A 100 -10.60 13.85 -11.18
CA ARG A 100 -10.75 12.93 -10.05
C ARG A 100 -9.56 12.95 -9.08
N THR A 101 -8.35 13.20 -9.58
CA THR A 101 -7.09 13.00 -8.84
C THR A 101 -6.30 14.29 -8.59
N LYS A 102 -6.70 15.42 -9.20
CA LYS A 102 -6.04 16.73 -9.02
C LYS A 102 -5.97 17.19 -7.57
N ASN A 103 -6.93 16.74 -6.76
CA ASN A 103 -7.03 17.06 -5.33
C ASN A 103 -6.27 16.10 -4.42
N ARG A 104 -5.50 15.14 -4.96
CA ARG A 104 -4.63 14.27 -4.15
C ARG A 104 -3.57 15.09 -3.41
N PRO A 105 -3.12 14.69 -2.21
CA PRO A 105 -2.24 15.52 -1.39
C PRO A 105 -0.93 15.95 -2.07
N ILE A 106 -0.30 15.06 -2.85
CA ILE A 106 0.95 15.38 -3.59
C ILE A 106 0.66 16.20 -4.85
N ALA A 107 -0.35 15.80 -5.64
CA ALA A 107 -0.75 16.49 -6.87
C ALA A 107 -1.15 17.95 -6.60
N SER A 108 -1.94 18.20 -5.54
CA SER A 108 -2.37 19.54 -5.11
C SER A 108 -1.28 20.35 -4.39
N GLY A 109 -0.10 19.77 -4.13
CA GLY A 109 1.01 20.46 -3.45
C GLY A 109 0.84 20.60 -1.93
N LYS A 110 -0.19 19.99 -1.32
CA LYS A 110 -0.39 19.98 0.13
C LYS A 110 0.70 19.20 0.87
N VAL A 111 1.26 18.15 0.24
CA VAL A 111 2.43 17.41 0.74
C VAL A 111 3.56 17.55 -0.26
N SER A 112 4.75 17.94 0.22
CA SER A 112 5.94 18.03 -0.63
C SER A 112 6.46 16.64 -1.01
N VAL A 113 7.08 16.54 -2.19
CA VAL A 113 7.65 15.26 -2.67
C VAL A 113 8.73 14.71 -1.74
N PRO A 114 9.68 15.49 -1.18
CA PRO A 114 10.65 14.96 -0.22
C PRO A 114 9.99 14.37 1.02
N ASN A 115 8.93 15.00 1.55
CA ASN A 115 8.20 14.48 2.70
C ASN A 115 7.44 13.20 2.37
N ALA A 116 6.85 13.11 1.17
CA ALA A 116 6.19 11.90 0.70
C ALA A 116 7.19 10.74 0.51
N ILE A 117 8.39 11.02 0.00
CA ILE A 117 9.48 10.02 -0.11
C ILE A 117 9.87 9.54 1.28
N LEU A 118 10.14 10.45 2.23
CA LEU A 118 10.49 10.09 3.59
C LEU A 118 9.39 9.23 4.25
N PHE A 119 8.13 9.61 4.07
CA PHE A 119 6.99 8.85 4.58
C PHE A 119 6.89 7.44 3.95
N THR A 120 7.14 7.33 2.64
CA THR A 120 7.20 6.05 1.93
C THR A 120 8.32 5.17 2.51
N LEU A 121 9.52 5.73 2.71
CA LEU A 121 10.67 5.01 3.26
C LEU A 121 10.43 4.56 4.70
N ILE A 122 9.79 5.37 5.54
CA ILE A 122 9.44 4.99 6.92
C ILE A 122 8.47 3.80 6.92
N ASN A 123 7.40 3.85 6.12
CA ASN A 123 6.43 2.76 6.05
C ASN A 123 7.05 1.48 5.46
N GLY A 124 7.87 1.61 4.40
CA GLY A 124 8.61 0.49 3.82
C GLY A 124 9.62 -0.11 4.79
N PHE A 125 10.32 0.72 5.58
CA PHE A 125 11.24 0.27 6.62
C PHE A 125 10.50 -0.50 7.73
N ILE A 126 9.36 0.00 8.21
CA ILE A 126 8.55 -0.71 9.21
C ILE A 126 8.09 -2.06 8.67
N TYR A 127 7.66 -2.12 7.40
CA TYR A 127 7.29 -3.38 6.76
C TYR A 127 8.47 -4.37 6.70
N ILE A 128 9.67 -3.93 6.27
CA ILE A 128 10.87 -4.77 6.23
C ILE A 128 11.29 -5.21 7.64
N LEU A 129 11.16 -4.32 8.64
CA LEU A 129 11.44 -4.63 10.04
C LEU A 129 10.48 -5.71 10.57
N ILE A 130 9.20 -5.67 10.19
CA ILE A 130 8.26 -6.75 10.56
C ILE A 130 8.70 -8.07 9.90
N LEU A 131 9.09 -8.04 8.62
CA LEU A 131 9.57 -9.23 7.92
C LEU A 131 10.86 -9.81 8.51
N SER A 132 11.75 -9.00 9.07
CA SER A 132 12.99 -9.51 9.67
C SER A 132 12.74 -10.39 10.89
N PHE A 133 11.63 -10.19 11.61
CA PHE A 133 11.18 -11.10 12.66
C PHE A 133 10.60 -12.42 12.12
N CYS A 134 10.32 -12.52 10.82
CA CYS A 134 9.80 -13.72 10.18
C CYS A 134 10.90 -14.58 9.51
N GLY A 135 12.15 -14.11 9.48
CA GLY A 135 13.31 -14.85 8.97
C GLY A 135 13.89 -14.34 7.64
N ASP A 136 15.14 -14.70 7.37
CA ASP A 136 15.94 -14.18 6.26
C ASP A 136 15.34 -14.44 4.88
N ALA A 137 14.72 -15.60 4.70
CA ALA A 137 14.07 -15.95 3.43
C ALA A 137 12.92 -14.97 3.12
N ALA A 138 12.05 -14.71 4.11
CA ALA A 138 10.93 -13.78 3.97
C ALA A 138 11.41 -12.36 3.65
N VAL A 139 12.50 -11.90 4.28
CA VAL A 139 13.12 -10.60 3.95
C VAL A 139 13.58 -10.56 2.50
N LYS A 140 14.36 -11.54 2.03
CA LYS A 140 14.88 -11.56 0.66
C LYS A 140 13.76 -11.52 -0.38
N ILE A 141 12.71 -12.31 -0.17
CA ILE A 141 11.56 -12.39 -1.10
C ILE A 141 10.69 -11.13 -1.00
N GLY A 142 10.52 -10.58 0.20
CA GLY A 142 9.83 -9.31 0.41
C GLY A 142 10.53 -8.15 -0.29
N LEU A 143 11.85 -8.04 -0.15
CA LEU A 143 12.67 -7.05 -0.85
C LEU A 143 12.59 -7.21 -2.36
N LEU A 144 12.66 -8.45 -2.86
CA LEU A 144 12.47 -8.72 -4.28
C LEU A 144 11.12 -8.14 -4.74
N GLY A 145 10.03 -8.46 -4.03
CA GLY A 145 8.70 -7.97 -4.39
C GLY A 145 8.54 -6.44 -4.35
N LEU A 146 9.09 -5.79 -3.31
CA LEU A 146 9.07 -4.34 -3.18
C LEU A 146 9.80 -3.66 -4.35
N PHE A 147 11.00 -4.12 -4.68
CA PHE A 147 11.82 -3.46 -5.70
C PHE A 147 11.43 -3.83 -7.12
N THR A 148 10.97 -5.06 -7.38
CA THR A 148 10.56 -5.46 -8.72
C THR A 148 9.13 -5.07 -9.00
N PHE A 149 8.17 -5.38 -8.14
CA PHE A 149 6.76 -5.16 -8.47
C PHE A 149 6.29 -3.80 -7.98
N GLU A 150 6.37 -3.52 -6.69
CA GLU A 150 5.81 -2.28 -6.14
C GLU A 150 6.48 -1.01 -6.70
N ALA A 151 7.82 -1.00 -6.75
CA ALA A 151 8.57 0.16 -7.23
C ALA A 151 8.42 0.42 -8.73
N ILE A 152 8.30 -0.64 -9.55
CA ILE A 152 8.22 -0.54 -11.01
C ILE A 152 6.77 -0.34 -11.48
N TYR A 153 5.77 -0.76 -10.72
CA TYR A 153 4.36 -0.67 -11.12
C TYR A 153 3.92 0.70 -11.67
N PRO A 154 4.27 1.86 -11.07
CA PRO A 154 3.93 3.15 -11.66
C PRO A 154 4.52 3.37 -13.06
N LEU A 155 5.70 2.81 -13.31
CA LEU A 155 6.36 2.85 -14.61
C LEU A 155 5.70 1.88 -15.59
N ALA A 156 5.24 0.72 -15.13
CA ALA A 156 4.54 -0.27 -15.97
C ALA A 156 3.31 0.34 -16.66
N LYS A 157 2.62 1.29 -16.02
CA LYS A 157 1.49 2.04 -16.63
C LYS A 157 1.88 2.82 -17.89
N ARG A 158 3.16 3.16 -18.05
CA ARG A 158 3.68 3.97 -19.15
C ARG A 158 4.17 3.14 -20.32
N PHE A 159 4.47 1.86 -20.11
CA PHE A 159 5.10 0.99 -21.10
C PHE A 159 4.31 -0.28 -21.42
N SER A 160 3.32 -0.64 -20.60
CA SER A 160 2.50 -1.83 -20.79
C SER A 160 1.02 -1.47 -20.92
N ASN A 161 0.33 -2.16 -21.82
CA ASN A 161 -1.13 -2.09 -21.95
C ASN A 161 -1.86 -2.85 -20.83
N TRP A 162 -1.15 -3.66 -20.04
CA TRP A 162 -1.71 -4.52 -18.98
C TRP A 162 -1.17 -4.17 -17.58
N PRO A 163 -1.27 -2.91 -17.12
CA PRO A 163 -0.79 -2.53 -15.78
C PRO A 163 -1.56 -3.23 -14.65
N GLN A 164 -2.81 -3.66 -14.91
CA GLN A 164 -3.60 -4.39 -13.92
C GLN A 164 -3.08 -5.81 -13.68
N ALA A 165 -2.60 -6.51 -14.70
CA ALA A 165 -1.96 -7.80 -14.53
C ALA A 165 -0.70 -7.67 -13.66
N TYR A 166 0.09 -6.61 -13.89
CA TYR A 166 1.27 -6.31 -13.09
C TYR A 166 0.94 -6.02 -11.63
N LEU A 167 -0.11 -5.23 -11.38
CA LEU A 167 -0.62 -4.97 -10.03
C LEU A 167 -1.13 -6.25 -9.35
N GLY A 168 -1.79 -7.12 -10.10
CA GLY A 168 -2.23 -8.43 -9.61
C GLY A 168 -1.04 -9.25 -9.11
N VAL A 169 0.04 -9.32 -9.89
CA VAL A 169 1.27 -10.03 -9.51
C VAL A 169 1.90 -9.42 -8.25
N ASP A 170 1.95 -8.08 -8.14
CA ASP A 170 2.46 -7.39 -6.95
C ASP A 170 1.67 -7.77 -5.68
N ILE A 171 0.34 -7.74 -5.77
CA ILE A 171 -0.55 -8.12 -4.66
C ILE A 171 -0.38 -9.60 -4.34
N ALA A 172 -0.32 -10.47 -5.35
CA ALA A 172 -0.13 -11.92 -5.19
C ALA A 172 1.24 -12.29 -4.59
N TRP A 173 2.22 -11.37 -4.60
CA TRP A 173 3.55 -11.61 -4.05
C TRP A 173 3.58 -11.80 -2.52
N GLY A 174 2.49 -11.50 -1.80
CA GLY A 174 2.35 -11.89 -0.39
C GLY A 174 2.40 -13.41 -0.17
N LEU A 175 1.94 -14.20 -1.14
CA LEU A 175 1.93 -15.66 -1.06
C LEU A 175 3.34 -16.27 -0.90
N PRO A 176 4.34 -16.00 -1.77
CA PRO A 176 5.68 -16.54 -1.60
C PRO A 176 6.37 -16.02 -0.33
N ILE A 177 6.06 -14.80 0.13
CA ILE A 177 6.57 -14.29 1.39
C ILE A 177 6.07 -15.17 2.55
N ALA A 178 4.76 -15.38 2.67
CA ALA A 178 4.18 -16.19 3.74
C ALA A 178 4.59 -17.68 3.67
N TRP A 179 4.78 -18.21 2.46
CA TRP A 179 5.36 -19.55 2.29
C TRP A 179 6.78 -19.64 2.88
N ALA A 180 7.63 -18.66 2.57
CA ALA A 180 9.01 -18.63 3.04
C ALA A 180 9.15 -18.48 4.56
N VAL A 181 8.21 -17.81 5.22
CA VAL A 181 8.14 -17.73 6.70
C VAL A 181 8.08 -19.12 7.34
N ASN A 182 7.44 -20.10 6.69
CA ASN A 182 7.18 -21.41 7.28
C ASN A 182 8.03 -22.55 6.71
N ASN A 183 8.63 -22.38 5.51
CA ASN A 183 9.29 -23.48 4.79
C ASN A 183 10.81 -23.33 4.66
N GLU A 184 11.38 -22.15 4.94
CA GLU A 184 12.80 -21.73 4.76
C GLU A 184 13.41 -21.97 3.37
N SER A 185 12.73 -22.72 2.50
CA SER A 185 13.12 -23.14 1.17
C SER A 185 12.01 -22.78 0.18
N MET A 186 12.42 -22.27 -0.98
CA MET A 186 11.49 -21.79 -1.99
C MET A 186 11.31 -22.83 -3.09
N ASN A 187 10.10 -23.37 -3.23
CA ASN A 187 9.74 -24.13 -4.41
C ASN A 187 9.23 -23.18 -5.50
N TRP A 188 10.13 -22.78 -6.40
CA TRP A 188 9.84 -21.82 -7.46
C TRP A 188 8.75 -22.29 -8.43
N HIS A 189 8.55 -23.61 -8.61
CA HIS A 189 7.46 -24.14 -9.41
C HIS A 189 6.09 -23.86 -8.77
N LEU A 190 5.97 -24.08 -7.46
CA LEU A 190 4.73 -23.75 -6.73
C LEU A 190 4.47 -22.24 -6.73
N VAL A 191 5.49 -21.42 -6.55
CA VAL A 191 5.34 -19.96 -6.54
C VAL A 191 4.93 -19.41 -7.90
N THR A 192 5.58 -19.84 -8.98
CA THR A 192 5.22 -19.38 -10.33
C THR A 192 3.80 -19.77 -10.71
N VAL A 193 3.38 -21.01 -10.45
CA VAL A 193 1.99 -21.45 -10.71
C VAL A 193 0.98 -20.64 -9.90
N LEU A 194 1.28 -20.35 -8.63
CA LEU A 194 0.36 -19.65 -7.75
C LEU A 194 0.30 -18.14 -8.02
N VAL A 195 1.42 -17.51 -8.34
CA VAL A 195 1.46 -16.09 -8.71
C VAL A 195 0.75 -15.86 -10.05
N LEU A 196 0.85 -16.79 -11.01
CA LEU A 196 0.16 -16.68 -12.29
C LEU A 196 -1.30 -17.14 -12.24
N GLY A 197 -1.66 -18.06 -11.34
CA GLY A 197 -3.02 -18.58 -11.18
C GLY A 197 -3.93 -17.76 -10.26
N SER A 198 -3.38 -16.79 -9.51
CA SER A 198 -4.14 -15.91 -8.61
C SER A 198 -4.42 -14.51 -9.20
N THR A 199 -3.93 -14.24 -10.40
CA THR A 199 -4.11 -13.00 -11.17
C THR A 199 -5.06 -13.19 -12.34
#